data_AF-A0AAU3NF08-F1
#
_entry.id   AF-A0AAU3NF08-F1
#
_cell.length_a   1.000
_cell.length_b   1.000
_cell.length_c   1.000
_cell.angle_alpha   90.00
_cell.angle_beta   90.00
_cell.angle_gamma   90.00
#
_symmetry.space_group_name_H-M   'P 1'
#
loop_
_entity.id
_entity.type
_entity.pdbx_description
1 polymer ?
#
loop_
_entity_poly.entity_id
_entity_poly.type
_entity_poly.pdbx_seq_one_letter_code
_entity_poly.pdbx_strand_id
1 'polypeptide(L)'
;MTAVAPAPTGVAAPALVLPMPGEPLPAKCRREDCEERLRRALAALRETLAGHPPTALRPPADEVSRVRYRWLIGHHAAFGVWQSLARVLHALTAASEAAVGSLTAWAAALYDTYSVLFLYAGSCTPELYAAMLRPHMTAAHPAFSGEWSRDHASVRAALRAARDQHSPARIAPLTRAVKDNRRVHMAVAGTLVPGGASLLQQSGRHPGHGPTEDEQALYDDYFHVQRQPLCRVAHWAQLVRVLGQCTADIAGHGLGLAPEGCPERFTRDALELLTAPALAGEPPLQIHRPPKGRKA
;
A
#
# COMPACT_ATOMS: atom_id res chain seq x y z
N MET A 1 -10.23 20.83 -22.75
CA MET A 1 -8.92 20.65 -22.09
C MET A 1 -8.95 21.40 -20.78
N THR A 2 -9.49 20.76 -19.75
CA THR A 2 -9.53 21.32 -18.39
C THR A 2 -8.11 21.23 -17.83
N ALA A 3 -7.55 22.36 -17.42
CA ALA A 3 -6.23 22.40 -16.80
C ALA A 3 -6.23 21.46 -15.58
N VAL A 4 -5.34 20.46 -15.61
CA VAL A 4 -5.08 19.58 -14.47
C VAL A 4 -4.59 20.48 -13.33
N ALA A 5 -5.33 20.52 -12.22
CA ALA A 5 -4.89 21.22 -11.03
C ALA A 5 -3.49 20.70 -10.65
N PRO A 6 -2.53 21.57 -10.32
CA PRO A 6 -1.21 21.13 -9.93
C PRO A 6 -1.32 20.20 -8.72
N ALA A 7 -0.54 19.11 -8.73
CA ALA A 7 -0.39 18.19 -7.62
C ALA A 7 -0.04 18.94 -6.32
N PRO A 8 -0.20 18.33 -5.13
CA PRO A 8 -0.06 19.05 -3.87
C PRO A 8 1.36 19.59 -3.75
N THR A 9 1.53 20.89 -4.01
CA THR A 9 2.81 21.57 -3.91
C THR A 9 3.21 21.64 -2.44
N GLY A 10 4.45 21.27 -2.13
CA GLY A 10 5.04 21.41 -0.80
C GLY A 10 5.58 20.14 -0.16
N VAL A 11 5.34 18.95 -0.71
CA VAL A 11 5.98 17.71 -0.23
C VAL A 11 6.95 17.19 -1.28
N ALA A 12 8.25 17.39 -1.06
CA ALA A 12 9.31 16.80 -1.87
C ALA A 12 9.44 15.29 -1.57
N ALA A 13 8.45 14.50 -1.98
CA ALA A 13 8.56 13.05 -2.01
C ALA A 13 9.07 12.62 -3.39
N PRO A 14 10.12 11.77 -3.48
CA PRO A 14 10.55 11.24 -4.76
C PRO A 14 9.42 10.42 -5.40
N ALA A 15 9.29 10.49 -6.72
CA ALA A 15 8.33 9.70 -7.47
C ALA A 15 8.43 8.20 -7.13
N LEU A 16 7.28 7.53 -7.07
CA LEU A 16 7.21 6.10 -6.81
C LEU A 16 7.29 5.36 -8.14
N VAL A 17 8.38 4.62 -8.38
CA VAL A 17 8.48 3.80 -9.59
C VAL A 17 7.84 2.45 -9.33
N LEU A 18 6.86 2.06 -10.12
CA LEU A 18 6.22 0.74 -10.05
C LEU A 18 6.06 0.17 -11.46
N PRO A 19 6.16 -1.15 -11.66
CA PRO A 19 5.75 -1.74 -12.93
C PRO A 19 4.22 -1.68 -13.09
N MET A 20 3.71 -2.04 -14.27
CA MET A 20 2.28 -2.28 -14.42
C MET A 20 1.85 -3.49 -13.56
N PRO A 21 0.63 -3.52 -13.00
CA PRO A 21 0.16 -4.68 -12.28
C PRO A 21 0.22 -5.95 -13.14
N GLY A 22 0.72 -7.05 -12.56
CA GLY A 22 0.90 -8.32 -13.25
C GLY A 22 2.22 -8.45 -14.01
N GLU A 23 2.95 -7.35 -14.24
CA GLU A 23 4.29 -7.45 -14.85
C GLU A 23 5.27 -8.16 -13.91
N PRO A 24 6.12 -9.05 -14.45
CA PRO A 24 7.12 -9.75 -13.66
C PRO A 24 8.20 -8.79 -13.18
N LEU A 25 8.66 -8.98 -11.94
CA LEU A 25 9.86 -8.33 -11.42
C LEU A 25 11.07 -9.23 -11.72
N PRO A 26 11.92 -8.91 -12.71
CA PRO A 26 13.11 -9.70 -12.95
C PRO A 26 14.00 -9.72 -11.70
N ALA A 27 14.54 -10.90 -11.39
CA ALA A 27 15.48 -11.09 -10.29
C ALA A 27 16.83 -10.39 -10.57
N LYS A 28 17.27 -10.36 -11.83
CA LYS A 28 18.48 -9.64 -12.24
C LYS A 28 18.16 -8.15 -12.41
N CYS A 29 18.72 -7.33 -11.53
CA CYS A 29 18.69 -5.88 -11.68
C CYS A 29 19.59 -5.47 -12.85
N ARG A 30 19.14 -4.51 -13.68
CA ARG A 30 19.98 -3.87 -14.71
C ARG A 30 20.86 -2.75 -14.15
N ARG A 31 20.68 -2.39 -12.88
CA ARG A 31 21.42 -1.34 -12.17
C ARG A 31 22.34 -1.97 -11.13
N GLU A 32 23.54 -1.44 -11.03
CA GLU A 32 24.60 -1.99 -10.17
C GLU A 32 24.36 -1.72 -8.68
N ASP A 33 23.48 -0.78 -8.33
CA ASP A 33 23.32 -0.26 -6.96
C ASP A 33 22.04 -0.74 -6.23
N CYS A 34 21.25 -1.63 -6.83
CA CYS A 34 19.99 -2.13 -6.27
C CYS A 34 20.14 -2.71 -4.85
N GLU A 35 21.13 -3.59 -4.64
CA GLU A 35 21.39 -4.24 -3.34
C GLU A 35 21.87 -3.24 -2.28
N GLU A 36 22.70 -2.27 -2.67
CA GLU A 36 23.15 -1.19 -1.79
C GLU A 36 21.96 -0.34 -1.33
N ARG A 37 21.04 -0.01 -2.24
CA ARG A 37 19.80 0.72 -1.90
C ARG A 37 18.95 -0.04 -0.91
N LEU A 38 18.79 -1.36 -1.09
CA LEU A 38 18.04 -2.19 -0.14
C LEU A 38 18.72 -2.23 1.22
N ARG A 39 20.04 -2.45 1.28
CA ARG A 39 20.80 -2.45 2.53
C ARG A 39 20.68 -1.12 3.28
N ARG A 40 20.80 0.01 2.58
CA ARG A 40 20.60 1.35 3.16
C ARG A 40 19.18 1.55 3.69
N ALA A 41 18.16 1.12 2.93
CA ALA A 41 16.77 1.24 3.36
C ALA A 41 16.50 0.42 4.64
N LEU A 42 17.01 -0.81 4.71
CA LEU A 42 16.90 -1.66 5.89
C LEU A 42 17.66 -1.10 7.10
N ALA A 43 18.87 -0.56 6.89
CA ALA A 43 19.63 0.10 7.95
C ALA A 43 18.88 1.30 8.51
N ALA A 44 18.38 2.18 7.63
CA ALA A 44 17.61 3.36 8.02
C ALA A 44 16.31 2.99 8.77
N LEU A 45 15.63 1.91 8.36
CA LEU A 45 14.46 1.40 9.09
C LEU A 45 14.83 0.91 10.49
N ARG A 46 15.93 0.16 10.63
CA ARG A 46 16.41 -0.32 11.94
C ARG A 46 16.84 0.82 12.86
N GLU A 47 17.54 1.82 12.33
CA GLU A 47 17.90 3.04 13.08
C GLU A 47 16.65 3.78 13.57
N THR A 48 15.62 3.88 12.72
CA THR A 48 14.33 4.46 13.08
C THR A 48 13.66 3.71 14.23
N LEU A 49 13.60 2.38 14.15
CA LEU A 49 13.05 1.53 15.22
C LEU A 49 13.87 1.60 16.52
N ALA A 50 15.16 1.92 16.42
CA ALA A 50 16.02 2.20 17.57
C ALA A 50 15.87 3.64 18.13
N GLY A 51 14.93 4.44 17.62
CA GLY A 51 14.67 5.82 18.08
C GLY A 51 15.51 6.90 17.42
N HIS A 52 16.26 6.58 16.36
CA HIS A 52 17.20 7.50 15.71
C HIS A 52 16.89 7.65 14.21
N PRO A 53 15.70 8.18 13.81
CA PRO A 53 15.33 8.26 12.41
C PRO A 53 16.30 9.15 11.61
N PRO A 54 16.90 8.63 10.52
CA PRO A 54 17.71 9.44 9.61
C PRO A 54 16.93 10.63 9.06
N THR A 55 17.61 11.75 8.81
CA THR A 55 16.99 12.98 8.30
C THR A 55 16.17 12.73 7.04
N ALA A 56 16.63 11.85 6.15
CA ALA A 56 15.94 11.50 4.90
C ALA A 56 14.57 10.82 5.10
N LEU A 57 14.28 10.28 6.29
CA LEU A 57 13.01 9.64 6.63
C LEU A 57 12.08 10.53 7.44
N ARG A 58 12.54 11.70 7.93
CA ARG A 58 11.75 12.54 8.82
C ARG A 58 10.56 13.16 8.08
N PRO A 59 9.37 13.18 8.70
CA PRO A 59 8.22 13.88 8.14
C PRO A 59 8.38 15.40 8.28
N PRO A 60 7.54 16.20 7.58
CA PRO A 60 7.40 17.61 7.86
C PRO A 60 7.01 17.90 9.32
N ALA A 61 7.60 18.94 9.90
CA ALA A 61 7.34 19.33 11.29
C ALA A 61 5.97 19.98 11.48
N ASP A 62 5.53 20.80 10.53
CA ASP A 62 4.22 21.44 10.59
C ASP A 62 3.09 20.45 10.28
N GLU A 63 1.97 20.61 10.98
CA GLU A 63 0.84 19.68 10.89
C GLU A 63 0.22 19.62 9.49
N VAL A 64 0.04 20.77 8.84
CA VAL A 64 -0.60 20.85 7.52
C VAL A 64 0.21 20.10 6.46
N SER A 65 1.52 20.31 6.41
CA SER A 65 2.39 19.58 5.48
C SER A 65 2.50 18.12 5.85
N ARG A 66 2.45 17.78 7.14
CA ARG A 66 2.44 16.37 7.59
C ARG A 66 1.16 15.65 7.18
N VAL A 67 -0.02 16.29 7.20
CA VAL A 67 -1.26 15.68 6.68
C VAL A 67 -1.12 15.34 5.19
N ARG A 68 -0.58 16.25 4.37
CA ARG A 68 -0.32 15.99 2.94
C ARG A 68 0.73 14.89 2.74
N TYR A 69 1.76 14.90 3.58
CA TYR A 69 2.81 13.89 3.58
C TYR A 69 2.27 12.50 3.91
N ARG A 70 1.47 12.35 4.98
CA ARG A 70 0.82 11.10 5.36
C ARG A 70 -0.12 10.60 4.27
N TRP A 71 -0.87 11.50 3.63
CA TRP A 71 -1.70 11.17 2.49
C TRP A 71 -0.86 10.59 1.34
N LEU A 72 0.20 11.29 0.90
CA LEU A 72 1.02 10.85 -0.22
C LEU A 72 1.82 9.56 0.08
N ILE A 73 2.60 9.57 1.16
CA ILE A 73 3.50 8.46 1.52
C ILE A 73 2.71 7.22 1.97
N GLY A 74 1.56 7.40 2.63
CA GLY A 74 0.68 6.30 2.99
C GLY A 74 0.15 5.56 1.76
N HIS A 75 -0.24 6.30 0.72
CA HIS A 75 -0.65 5.71 -0.56
C HIS A 75 0.52 5.07 -1.31
N HIS A 76 1.71 5.70 -1.31
CA HIS A 76 2.92 5.09 -1.89
C HIS A 76 3.23 3.73 -1.27
N ALA A 77 3.20 3.65 0.07
CA ALA A 77 3.38 2.39 0.78
C ALA A 77 2.27 1.39 0.43
N ALA A 78 1.00 1.83 0.36
CA ALA A 78 -0.11 0.97 0.02
C ALA A 78 0.04 0.35 -1.39
N PHE A 79 0.52 1.12 -2.37
CA PHE A 79 0.71 0.62 -3.73
C PHE A 79 1.80 -0.47 -3.79
N GLY A 80 2.93 -0.26 -3.10
CA GLY A 80 3.97 -1.28 -2.99
C GLY A 80 3.51 -2.52 -2.23
N VAL A 81 2.70 -2.35 -1.18
CA VAL A 81 2.07 -3.46 -0.45
C VAL A 81 1.10 -4.22 -1.34
N TRP A 82 0.24 -3.54 -2.12
CA TRP A 82 -0.70 -4.19 -3.04
C TRP A 82 0.02 -5.00 -4.11
N GLN A 83 1.10 -4.46 -4.69
CA GLN A 83 1.91 -5.19 -5.65
C GLN A 83 2.59 -6.43 -5.03
N SER A 84 3.07 -6.33 -3.79
CA SER A 84 3.62 -7.48 -3.05
C SER A 84 2.53 -8.53 -2.77
N LEU A 85 1.37 -8.06 -2.32
CA LEU A 85 0.23 -8.88 -1.95
C LEU A 85 -0.35 -9.61 -3.15
N ALA A 86 -0.51 -8.96 -4.30
CA ALA A 86 -0.95 -9.60 -5.53
C ALA A 86 0.00 -10.74 -5.93
N ARG A 87 1.33 -10.54 -5.83
CA ARG A 87 2.32 -11.59 -6.13
C ARG A 87 2.25 -12.76 -5.17
N VAL A 88 2.11 -12.50 -3.86
CA VAL A 88 1.94 -13.56 -2.85
C VAL A 88 0.64 -14.33 -3.09
N LEU A 89 -0.47 -13.65 -3.41
CA LEU A 89 -1.76 -14.28 -3.71
C LEU A 89 -1.68 -15.12 -4.99
N HIS A 90 -1.02 -14.64 -6.05
CA HIS A 90 -0.78 -15.44 -7.25
C HIS A 90 0.13 -16.64 -7.00
N ALA A 91 1.17 -16.51 -6.16
CA ALA A 91 1.97 -17.66 -5.76
C ALA A 91 1.13 -18.67 -4.96
N LEU A 92 0.21 -18.19 -4.12
CA LEU A 92 -0.70 -19.03 -3.35
C LEU A 92 -1.63 -19.85 -4.25
N THR A 93 -2.11 -19.32 -5.38
CA THR A 93 -2.96 -20.11 -6.31
C THR A 93 -2.25 -21.30 -6.94
N ALA A 94 -0.92 -21.25 -7.05
CA ALA A 94 -0.09 -22.32 -7.63
C ALA A 94 0.77 -23.04 -6.58
N ALA A 95 0.52 -22.82 -5.29
CA ALA A 95 1.36 -23.31 -4.22
C ALA A 95 1.22 -24.83 -4.03
N SER A 96 2.35 -25.50 -3.77
CA SER A 96 2.33 -26.83 -3.19
C SER A 96 1.78 -26.79 -1.76
N GLU A 97 1.26 -27.91 -1.27
CA GLU A 97 0.72 -28.05 0.09
C GLU A 97 1.67 -27.52 1.18
N ALA A 98 2.97 -27.77 1.03
CA ALA A 98 4.00 -27.31 1.98
C ALA A 98 4.17 -25.78 2.01
N ALA A 99 3.88 -25.08 0.91
CA ALA A 99 4.07 -23.63 0.80
C ALA A 99 2.84 -22.82 1.23
N VAL A 100 1.63 -23.40 1.21
CA VAL A 100 0.35 -22.73 1.50
C VAL A 100 0.37 -21.97 2.83
N GLY A 101 0.87 -22.61 3.90
CA GLY A 101 0.94 -22.00 5.23
C GLY A 101 1.78 -20.72 5.26
N SER A 102 2.99 -20.77 4.70
CA SER A 102 3.89 -19.61 4.63
C SER A 102 3.32 -18.47 3.78
N LEU A 103 2.75 -18.77 2.60
CA LEU A 103 2.19 -17.75 1.70
C LEU A 103 0.93 -17.12 2.29
N THR A 104 0.12 -17.90 2.99
CA THR A 104 -1.05 -17.40 3.73
C THR A 104 -0.63 -16.45 4.85
N ALA A 105 0.41 -16.78 5.62
CA ALA A 105 0.95 -15.91 6.67
C ALA A 105 1.50 -14.60 6.08
N TRP A 106 2.23 -14.67 4.97
CA TRP A 106 2.72 -13.49 4.26
C TRP A 106 1.59 -12.59 3.75
N ALA A 107 0.56 -13.17 3.14
CA ALA A 107 -0.59 -12.41 2.65
C ALA A 107 -1.35 -11.75 3.81
N ALA A 108 -1.50 -12.45 4.95
CA ALA A 108 -2.12 -11.90 6.16
C ALA A 108 -1.31 -10.72 6.71
N ALA A 109 0.02 -10.85 6.85
CA ALA A 109 0.89 -9.79 7.32
C ALA A 109 0.83 -8.54 6.42
N LEU A 110 0.80 -8.71 5.09
CA LEU A 110 0.64 -7.60 4.15
C LEU A 110 -0.73 -6.90 4.28
N TYR A 111 -1.80 -7.64 4.57
CA TYR A 111 -3.10 -7.05 4.88
C TYR A 111 -3.09 -6.30 6.22
N ASP A 112 -2.38 -6.79 7.23
CA ASP A 112 -2.23 -6.09 8.50
C ASP A 112 -1.43 -4.79 8.34
N THR A 113 -0.32 -4.82 7.60
CA THR A 113 0.42 -3.61 7.19
C THR A 113 -0.49 -2.63 6.46
N TYR A 114 -1.28 -3.09 5.49
CA TYR A 114 -2.23 -2.24 4.76
C TYR A 114 -3.31 -1.64 5.67
N SER A 115 -3.71 -2.36 6.72
CA SER A 115 -4.65 -1.84 7.72
C SER A 115 -4.04 -0.68 8.51
N VAL A 116 -2.77 -0.78 8.92
CA VAL A 116 -2.05 0.34 9.54
C VAL A 116 -1.92 1.52 8.58
N LEU A 117 -1.72 1.28 7.29
CA LEU A 117 -1.61 2.33 6.29
C LEU A 117 -2.91 3.14 6.10
N PHE A 118 -4.09 2.52 6.30
CA PHE A 118 -5.34 3.27 6.37
C PHE A 118 -5.36 4.25 7.53
N LEU A 119 -4.96 3.80 8.73
CA LEU A 119 -4.87 4.67 9.91
C LEU A 119 -3.85 5.78 9.69
N TYR A 120 -2.69 5.44 9.13
CA TYR A 120 -1.63 6.40 8.85
C TYR A 120 -2.09 7.51 7.89
N ALA A 121 -2.58 7.14 6.70
CA ALA A 121 -3.05 8.11 5.70
C ALA A 121 -4.29 8.88 6.16
N GLY A 122 -5.13 8.26 7.00
CA GLY A 122 -6.37 8.83 7.52
C GLY A 122 -6.27 9.45 8.92
N SER A 123 -5.08 9.64 9.47
CA SER A 123 -4.86 10.11 10.85
C SER A 123 -5.11 11.61 11.08
N CYS A 124 -5.51 12.36 10.04
CA CYS A 124 -5.89 13.76 10.19
C CYS A 124 -7.30 13.90 10.77
N THR A 125 -7.64 15.09 11.29
CA THR A 125 -9.00 15.35 11.76
C THR A 125 -9.98 15.46 10.59
N PRO A 126 -11.28 15.23 10.81
CA PRO A 126 -12.31 15.42 9.78
C PRO A 126 -12.30 16.83 9.17
N GLU A 127 -11.98 17.85 9.98
CA GLU A 127 -11.90 19.25 9.55
C GLU A 127 -10.74 19.46 8.58
N LEU A 128 -9.55 18.93 8.90
CA LEU A 128 -8.38 19.01 8.03
C LEU A 128 -8.59 18.21 6.73
N TYR A 129 -9.25 17.06 6.81
CA TYR A 129 -9.62 16.29 5.63
C TYR A 129 -10.59 17.07 4.72
N ALA A 130 -11.65 17.64 5.28
CA ALA A 130 -12.67 18.39 4.55
C ALA A 130 -12.15 19.73 4.00
N ALA A 131 -11.25 20.40 4.71
CA ALA A 131 -10.70 21.69 4.29
C ALA A 131 -9.54 21.56 3.29
N MET A 132 -8.78 20.45 3.32
CA MET A 132 -7.54 20.35 2.53
C MET A 132 -7.53 19.17 1.56
N LEU A 133 -7.73 17.94 2.04
CA LEU A 133 -7.52 16.75 1.20
C LEU A 133 -8.68 16.54 0.23
N ARG A 134 -9.93 16.62 0.71
CA ARG A 134 -11.11 16.42 -0.12
C ARG A 134 -11.22 17.46 -1.25
N PRO A 135 -11.06 18.78 -1.01
CA PRO A 135 -11.11 19.76 -2.09
C PRO A 135 -10.01 19.55 -3.12
N HIS A 136 -8.80 19.14 -2.69
CA HIS A 136 -7.70 18.85 -3.58
C HIS A 136 -7.99 17.63 -4.49
N MET A 137 -8.59 16.56 -3.94
CA MET A 137 -9.08 15.42 -4.73
C MET A 137 -10.17 15.83 -5.71
N THR A 138 -11.17 16.60 -5.26
CA THR A 138 -12.27 17.10 -6.11
C THR A 138 -11.77 18.00 -7.25
N ALA A 139 -10.76 18.83 -6.98
CA ALA A 139 -10.14 19.69 -7.99
C ALA A 139 -9.38 18.88 -9.06
N ALA A 140 -8.79 17.73 -8.70
CA ALA A 140 -8.22 16.81 -9.67
C ALA A 140 -9.31 16.13 -10.50
N HIS A 141 -10.35 15.60 -9.85
CA HIS A 141 -11.55 15.11 -10.53
C HIS A 141 -12.75 15.01 -9.56
N PRO A 142 -13.98 15.41 -9.97
CA PRO A 142 -15.16 15.37 -9.09
C PRO A 142 -15.52 13.96 -8.60
N ALA A 143 -15.18 12.93 -9.38
CA ALA A 143 -15.41 11.52 -9.08
C ALA A 143 -14.18 10.79 -8.45
N PHE A 144 -13.14 11.52 -8.04
CA PHE A 144 -11.86 10.93 -7.62
C PHE A 144 -12.04 9.82 -6.58
N SER A 145 -11.48 8.64 -6.86
CA SER A 145 -11.74 7.43 -6.06
C SER A 145 -10.53 6.52 -5.97
N GLY A 146 -10.35 5.90 -4.80
CA GLY A 146 -9.36 4.83 -4.62
C GLY A 146 -9.63 3.60 -5.49
N GLU A 147 -10.84 3.45 -6.04
CA GLU A 147 -11.17 2.40 -7.02
C GLU A 147 -10.37 2.53 -8.32
N TRP A 148 -9.81 3.71 -8.60
CA TRP A 148 -9.02 3.97 -9.80
C TRP A 148 -7.59 3.44 -9.73
N SER A 149 -7.15 2.96 -8.57
CA SER A 149 -5.84 2.33 -8.49
C SER A 149 -5.77 1.05 -9.34
N ARG A 150 -4.78 1.03 -10.26
CA ARG A 150 -4.44 -0.17 -11.05
C ARG A 150 -4.01 -1.33 -10.13
N ASP A 151 -3.23 -1.04 -9.10
CA ASP A 151 -2.64 -2.05 -8.22
C ASP A 151 -3.70 -2.71 -7.32
N HIS A 152 -4.67 -1.96 -6.80
CA HIS A 152 -5.74 -2.53 -5.94
C HIS A 152 -6.66 -3.49 -6.70
N ALA A 153 -6.97 -3.22 -7.98
CA ALA A 153 -7.78 -4.12 -8.80
C ALA A 153 -7.15 -5.53 -8.92
N SER A 154 -5.83 -5.60 -9.06
CA SER A 154 -5.07 -6.86 -9.16
C SER A 154 -5.17 -7.70 -7.88
N VAL A 155 -5.12 -7.06 -6.71
CA VAL A 155 -5.26 -7.72 -5.40
C VAL A 155 -6.64 -8.37 -5.26
N ARG A 156 -7.71 -7.68 -5.66
CA ARG A 156 -9.08 -8.22 -5.57
C ARG A 156 -9.25 -9.46 -6.43
N ALA A 157 -8.71 -9.45 -7.65
CA ALA A 157 -8.76 -10.60 -8.55
C ALA A 157 -7.95 -11.78 -7.99
N ALA A 158 -6.71 -11.54 -7.54
CA ALA A 158 -5.85 -12.58 -6.98
C ALA A 158 -6.41 -13.17 -5.66
N LEU A 159 -7.04 -12.35 -4.81
CA LEU A 159 -7.68 -12.83 -3.58
C LEU A 159 -8.87 -13.76 -3.87
N ARG A 160 -9.69 -13.45 -4.88
CA ARG A 160 -10.79 -14.33 -5.28
C ARG A 160 -10.24 -15.67 -5.75
N ALA A 161 -9.27 -15.67 -6.67
CA ALA A 161 -8.65 -16.90 -7.16
C ALA A 161 -8.03 -17.74 -6.03
N ALA A 162 -7.37 -17.11 -5.04
CA ALA A 162 -6.82 -17.81 -3.88
C ALA A 162 -7.90 -18.45 -2.99
N ARG A 163 -9.08 -17.84 -2.87
CA ARG A 163 -10.24 -18.39 -2.13
C ARG A 163 -10.91 -19.53 -2.87
N ASP A 164 -10.95 -19.48 -4.19
CA ASP A 164 -11.53 -20.54 -5.02
C ASP A 164 -10.65 -21.79 -5.00
N GLN A 165 -9.32 -21.61 -4.90
CA GLN A 165 -8.34 -22.71 -4.92
C GLN A 165 -8.17 -23.44 -3.57
N HIS A 166 -8.42 -22.76 -2.44
CA HIS A 166 -8.08 -23.29 -1.11
C HIS A 166 -9.29 -23.30 -0.17
N SER A 167 -9.37 -24.34 0.66
CA SER A 167 -10.46 -24.43 1.65
C SER A 167 -10.38 -23.28 2.68
N PRO A 168 -11.54 -22.81 3.22
CA PRO A 168 -11.56 -21.71 4.18
C PRO A 168 -10.67 -21.92 5.42
N ALA A 169 -10.51 -23.17 5.87
CA ALA A 169 -9.65 -23.50 7.00
C ALA A 169 -8.16 -23.23 6.70
N ARG A 170 -7.69 -23.53 5.49
CA ARG A 170 -6.29 -23.35 5.09
C ARG A 170 -5.88 -21.89 4.97
N ILE A 171 -6.82 -21.05 4.53
CA ILE A 171 -6.60 -19.60 4.37
C ILE A 171 -7.30 -18.78 5.47
N ALA A 172 -7.56 -19.39 6.63
CA ALA A 172 -8.24 -18.71 7.73
C ALA A 172 -7.48 -17.46 8.23
N PRO A 173 -6.14 -17.45 8.39
CA PRO A 173 -5.40 -16.25 8.76
C PRO A 173 -5.58 -15.10 7.75
N LEU A 174 -5.46 -15.41 6.45
CA LEU A 174 -5.70 -14.44 5.36
C LEU A 174 -7.14 -13.90 5.41
N THR A 175 -8.13 -14.79 5.61
CA THR A 175 -9.53 -14.39 5.69
C THR A 175 -9.80 -13.45 6.87
N ARG A 176 -9.18 -13.70 8.02
CA ARG A 176 -9.26 -12.81 9.19
C ARG A 176 -8.62 -11.45 8.89
N ALA A 177 -7.40 -11.43 8.34
CA ALA A 177 -6.70 -10.19 8.00
C ALA A 177 -7.49 -9.33 6.99
N VAL A 178 -8.13 -9.94 5.98
CA VAL A 178 -9.01 -9.22 5.02
C VAL A 178 -10.22 -8.61 5.71
N LYS A 179 -10.85 -9.34 6.64
CA LYS A 179 -12.00 -8.82 7.40
C LYS A 179 -11.60 -7.65 8.27
N ASP A 180 -10.47 -7.77 8.96
CA ASP A 180 -9.94 -6.72 9.82
C ASP A 180 -9.53 -5.48 9.01
N ASN A 181 -8.88 -5.66 7.86
CA ASN A 181 -8.56 -4.58 6.93
C ASN A 181 -9.81 -3.82 6.48
N ARG A 182 -10.90 -4.54 6.14
CA ARG A 182 -12.18 -3.92 5.80
C ARG A 182 -12.75 -3.11 6.98
N ARG A 183 -12.67 -3.64 8.20
CA ARG A 183 -13.15 -2.93 9.40
C ARG A 183 -12.38 -1.63 9.63
N VAL A 184 -11.04 -1.68 9.53
CA VAL A 184 -10.20 -0.49 9.67
C VAL A 184 -10.52 0.54 8.58
N HIS A 185 -10.66 0.11 7.32
CA HIS A 185 -11.05 1.00 6.22
C HIS A 185 -12.39 1.70 6.51
N MET A 186 -13.41 0.97 6.96
CA MET A 186 -14.72 1.55 7.26
C MET A 186 -14.68 2.48 8.47
N ALA A 187 -13.90 2.17 9.51
CA ALA A 187 -13.75 3.03 10.68
C ALA A 187 -13.09 4.38 10.31
N VAL A 188 -12.02 4.34 9.50
CA VAL A 188 -11.35 5.54 8.97
C VAL A 188 -12.30 6.34 8.08
N ALA A 189 -12.99 5.68 7.14
CA ALA A 189 -13.93 6.33 6.25
C ALA A 189 -15.09 6.99 7.00
N GLY A 190 -15.66 6.32 8.02
CA GLY A 190 -16.72 6.85 8.86
C GLY A 190 -16.28 8.06 9.70
N THR A 191 -15.01 8.10 10.09
CA THR A 191 -14.44 9.26 10.80
C THR A 191 -14.25 10.45 9.86
N LEU A 192 -13.61 10.25 8.71
CA LEU A 192 -13.27 11.34 7.79
C LEU A 192 -14.46 11.83 6.96
N VAL A 193 -15.45 10.97 6.72
CA VAL A 193 -16.65 11.26 5.94
C VAL A 193 -17.87 10.71 6.68
N PRO A 194 -18.35 11.37 7.76
CA PRO A 194 -19.47 10.87 8.56
C PRO A 194 -20.78 10.67 7.76
N GLY A 195 -20.98 11.45 6.69
CA GLY A 195 -22.10 11.30 5.76
C GLY A 195 -21.96 10.14 4.76
N GLY A 196 -20.84 9.40 4.78
CA GLY A 196 -20.59 8.16 4.03
C GLY A 196 -20.43 8.29 2.51
N ALA A 197 -20.86 9.39 1.90
CA ALA A 197 -20.83 9.54 0.45
C ALA A 197 -19.41 9.81 -0.08
N SER A 198 -18.87 8.84 -0.82
CA SER A 198 -17.62 9.01 -1.55
C SER A 198 -17.79 10.02 -2.70
N LEU A 199 -16.69 10.63 -3.17
CA LEU A 199 -16.74 11.53 -4.32
C LEU A 199 -17.32 10.83 -5.56
N LEU A 200 -17.01 9.54 -5.75
CA LEU A 200 -17.59 8.71 -6.81
C LEU A 200 -19.13 8.65 -6.73
N GLN A 201 -19.67 8.41 -5.53
CA GLN A 201 -21.12 8.36 -5.32
C GLN A 201 -21.75 9.74 -5.51
N GLN A 202 -21.09 10.80 -5.04
CA GLN A 202 -21.55 12.19 -5.20
C GLN A 202 -21.55 12.64 -6.66
N SER A 203 -20.67 12.09 -7.50
CA SER A 203 -20.66 12.36 -8.94
C SER A 203 -21.67 11.51 -9.73
N GLY A 204 -22.57 10.79 -9.06
CA GLY A 204 -23.56 9.92 -9.70
C GLY A 204 -22.99 8.63 -10.30
N ARG A 205 -21.72 8.29 -10.02
CA ARG A 205 -21.13 7.02 -10.46
C ARG A 205 -21.31 5.96 -9.36
N HIS A 206 -21.65 4.75 -9.77
CA HIS A 206 -21.74 3.61 -8.86
C HIS A 206 -20.44 2.82 -8.84
N PRO A 207 -19.97 2.40 -7.64
CA PRO A 207 -18.89 1.43 -7.50
C PRO A 207 -19.13 0.19 -8.36
N GLY A 208 -18.07 -0.35 -8.96
CA GLY A 208 -18.13 -1.63 -9.70
C GLY A 208 -18.16 -1.55 -11.23
N HIS A 209 -18.35 -0.38 -11.83
CA HIS A 209 -18.22 -0.20 -13.29
C HIS A 209 -16.76 -0.21 -13.78
N GLY A 210 -15.79 -0.17 -12.86
CA GLY A 210 -14.37 -0.09 -13.16
C GLY A 210 -13.94 1.32 -13.63
N PRO A 211 -12.69 1.71 -13.38
CA PRO A 211 -12.13 2.96 -13.90
C PRO A 211 -11.79 2.85 -15.39
N THR A 212 -11.79 3.98 -16.10
CA THR A 212 -11.19 4.09 -17.44
C THR A 212 -9.66 4.16 -17.36
N GLU A 213 -8.96 3.99 -18.49
CA GLU A 213 -7.50 4.15 -18.54
C GLU A 213 -7.06 5.57 -18.16
N ASP A 214 -7.81 6.59 -18.56
CA ASP A 214 -7.56 8.00 -18.22
C ASP A 214 -7.72 8.24 -16.71
N GLU A 215 -8.74 7.65 -16.07
CA GLU A 215 -8.94 7.75 -14.62
C GLU A 215 -7.79 7.08 -13.86
N GLN A 216 -7.31 5.94 -14.36
CA GLN A 216 -6.16 5.26 -13.79
C GLN A 216 -4.85 6.04 -13.99
N ALA A 217 -4.66 6.68 -15.15
CA ALA A 217 -3.49 7.53 -15.42
C ALA A 217 -3.50 8.79 -14.54
N LEU A 218 -4.65 9.45 -14.42
CA LEU A 218 -4.84 10.60 -13.51
C LEU A 218 -4.54 10.21 -12.06
N TYR A 219 -4.98 9.03 -11.63
CA TYR A 219 -4.69 8.52 -10.29
C TYR A 219 -3.19 8.30 -10.06
N ASP A 220 -2.48 7.71 -11.03
CA ASP A 220 -1.02 7.55 -10.98
C ASP A 220 -0.32 8.92 -10.92
N ASP A 221 -0.73 9.88 -11.76
CA ASP A 221 -0.16 11.24 -11.80
C ASP A 221 -0.39 11.99 -10.48
N TYR A 222 -1.59 11.92 -9.92
CA TYR A 222 -1.94 12.56 -8.64
C TYR A 222 -1.04 12.10 -7.49
N PHE A 223 -0.71 10.80 -7.46
CA PHE A 223 0.18 10.22 -6.47
C PHE A 223 1.63 10.11 -6.95
N HIS A 224 2.02 10.74 -8.06
CA HIS A 224 3.40 10.72 -8.56
C HIS A 224 3.97 9.31 -8.78
N VAL A 225 3.15 8.40 -9.30
CA VAL A 225 3.54 7.03 -9.65
C VAL A 225 4.04 7.00 -11.10
N GLN A 226 5.26 6.53 -11.29
CA GLN A 226 5.85 6.32 -12.62
C GLN A 226 5.80 4.84 -12.98
N ARG A 227 5.09 4.52 -14.07
CA ARG A 227 4.96 3.14 -14.56
C ARG A 227 6.15 2.74 -15.43
N GLN A 228 7.07 1.95 -14.87
CA GLN A 228 8.29 1.51 -15.57
C GLN A 228 8.76 0.12 -15.08
N PRO A 229 9.47 -0.65 -15.93
CA PRO A 229 10.06 -1.91 -15.51
C PRO A 229 10.98 -1.74 -14.30
N LEU A 230 10.76 -2.57 -13.27
CA LEU A 230 11.50 -2.53 -12.03
C LEU A 230 11.96 -3.94 -11.67
N CYS A 231 13.18 -4.09 -11.14
CA CYS A 231 13.62 -5.39 -10.64
C CYS A 231 13.08 -5.63 -9.22
N ARG A 232 13.16 -6.89 -8.78
CA ARG A 232 12.65 -7.30 -7.47
C ARG A 232 13.29 -6.55 -6.30
N VAL A 233 14.62 -6.44 -6.32
CA VAL A 233 15.40 -5.77 -5.26
C VAL A 233 15.08 -4.28 -5.19
N ALA A 234 14.92 -3.60 -6.33
CA ALA A 234 14.57 -2.18 -6.36
C ALA A 234 13.14 -1.92 -5.85
N HIS A 235 12.19 -2.78 -6.23
CA HIS A 235 10.83 -2.74 -5.68
C HIS A 235 10.86 -2.87 -4.16
N TRP A 236 11.61 -3.84 -3.63
CA TRP A 236 11.71 -4.06 -2.19
C TRP A 236 12.42 -2.91 -1.48
N ALA A 237 13.55 -2.40 -2.01
CA ALA A 237 14.25 -1.25 -1.46
C ALA A 237 13.34 -0.01 -1.36
N GLN A 238 12.51 0.23 -2.38
CA GLN A 238 11.56 1.34 -2.39
C GLN A 238 10.46 1.13 -1.35
N LEU A 239 9.89 -0.08 -1.25
CA LEU A 239 8.87 -0.39 -0.25
C LEU A 239 9.41 -0.24 1.18
N VAL A 240 10.60 -0.79 1.48
CA VAL A 240 11.25 -0.65 2.79
C VAL A 240 11.48 0.82 3.12
N ARG A 241 11.94 1.62 2.14
CA ARG A 241 12.16 3.06 2.34
C ARG A 241 10.87 3.79 2.70
N VAL A 242 9.78 3.58 1.97
CA VAL A 242 8.50 4.26 2.24
C VAL A 242 7.86 3.78 3.54
N LEU A 243 7.99 2.50 3.89
CA LEU A 243 7.59 2.00 5.22
C LEU A 243 8.43 2.64 6.33
N GLY A 244 9.74 2.85 6.10
CA GLY A 244 10.62 3.58 7.02
C GLY A 244 10.19 5.03 7.22
N GLN A 245 9.72 5.71 6.16
CA GLN A 245 9.13 7.05 6.25
C GLN A 245 7.87 7.07 7.12
N CYS A 246 6.93 6.14 6.89
CA CYS A 246 5.75 5.99 7.74
C CYS A 246 6.13 5.68 9.20
N THR A 247 7.12 4.81 9.41
CA THR A 247 7.59 4.40 10.74
C THR A 247 8.19 5.58 11.49
N ALA A 248 9.04 6.39 10.85
CA ALA A 248 9.66 7.56 11.45
C ALA A 248 8.62 8.61 11.87
N ASP A 249 7.59 8.80 11.05
CA ASP A 249 6.48 9.69 11.38
C ASP A 249 5.62 9.17 12.54
N ILE A 250 5.21 7.90 12.52
CA ILE A 250 4.44 7.30 13.62
C ILE A 250 5.24 7.33 14.93
N ALA A 251 6.54 7.05 14.90
CA ALA A 251 7.39 7.09 16.08
C ALA A 251 7.52 8.52 16.66
N GLY A 252 7.57 9.55 15.81
CA GLY A 252 7.70 10.94 16.23
C GLY A 252 6.38 11.63 16.61
N HIS A 253 5.27 11.23 16.00
CA HIS A 253 4.00 11.97 16.08
C HIS A 253 2.76 11.11 16.40
N GLY A 254 2.91 9.78 16.45
CA GLY A 254 1.79 8.86 16.69
C GLY A 254 0.75 8.82 15.56
N LEU A 255 -0.24 7.94 15.71
CA LEU A 255 -1.39 7.81 14.79
C LEU A 255 -2.62 8.63 15.23
N GLY A 256 -2.56 9.30 16.38
CA GLY A 256 -3.73 9.93 17.00
C GLY A 256 -4.65 8.93 17.70
N LEU A 257 -5.89 9.33 17.98
CA LEU A 257 -6.91 8.47 18.58
C LEU A 257 -7.42 7.44 17.55
N ALA A 258 -7.67 6.22 18.00
CA ALA A 258 -8.23 5.18 17.16
C ALA A 258 -9.66 5.57 16.71
N PRO A 259 -9.98 5.47 15.41
CA PRO A 259 -11.35 5.57 14.93
C PRO A 259 -12.28 4.58 15.64
N GLU A 260 -13.53 4.98 15.88
CA GLU A 260 -14.53 4.09 16.46
C GLU A 260 -14.72 2.82 15.60
N GLY A 261 -14.76 1.65 16.25
CA GLY A 261 -14.86 0.35 15.57
C GLY A 261 -13.56 -0.16 14.95
N CYS A 262 -12.46 0.57 15.05
CA CYS A 262 -11.13 0.09 14.69
C CYS A 262 -10.62 -0.94 15.73
N PRO A 263 -10.13 -2.13 15.33
CA PRO A 263 -9.49 -3.04 16.27
C PRO A 263 -8.22 -2.42 16.88
N GLU A 264 -8.16 -2.33 18.21
CA GLU A 264 -7.10 -1.66 18.97
C GLU A 264 -5.67 -2.12 18.63
N ARG A 265 -5.51 -3.38 18.20
CA ARG A 265 -4.19 -3.90 17.81
C ARG A 265 -3.51 -3.05 16.74
N PHE A 266 -4.28 -2.42 15.84
CA PHE A 266 -3.70 -1.65 14.73
C PHE A 266 -3.18 -0.28 15.13
N THR A 267 -3.61 0.26 16.27
CA THR A 267 -3.02 1.47 16.86
C THR A 267 -1.94 1.12 17.87
N ARG A 268 -2.17 0.12 18.73
CA ARG A 268 -1.21 -0.33 19.75
C ARG A 268 0.06 -0.92 19.14
N ASP A 269 -0.10 -1.81 18.15
CA ASP A 269 0.99 -2.60 17.58
C ASP A 269 1.41 -2.05 16.19
N ALA A 270 1.08 -0.78 15.91
CA ALA A 270 1.19 -0.16 14.59
C ALA A 270 2.59 -0.30 13.97
N LEU A 271 3.65 -0.01 14.73
CA LEU A 271 5.04 -0.07 14.26
C LEU A 271 5.46 -1.50 13.94
N GLU A 272 5.05 -2.48 14.76
CA GLU A 272 5.33 -3.89 14.53
C GLU A 272 4.63 -4.38 13.26
N LEU A 273 3.33 -4.14 13.15
CA LEU A 273 2.52 -4.57 11.99
C LEU A 273 2.94 -3.88 10.68
N LEU A 274 3.41 -2.64 10.75
CA LEU A 274 3.88 -1.89 9.59
C LEU A 274 5.23 -2.42 9.06
N THR A 275 6.12 -2.87 9.97
CA THR A 275 7.52 -3.20 9.63
C THR A 275 7.80 -4.69 9.53
N ALA A 276 6.92 -5.55 10.06
CA ALA A 276 7.09 -6.99 10.06
C ALA A 276 7.40 -7.57 8.65
N PRO A 277 6.67 -7.22 7.57
CA PRO A 277 7.02 -7.72 6.23
C PRO A 277 8.42 -7.30 5.79
N ALA A 278 8.79 -6.03 6.02
CA ALA A 278 10.10 -5.49 5.62
C ALA A 278 11.27 -6.21 6.34
N LEU A 279 11.10 -6.52 7.63
CA LEU A 279 12.12 -7.16 8.45
C LEU A 279 12.22 -8.67 8.25
N ALA A 280 11.11 -9.33 7.90
CA ALA A 280 11.08 -10.76 7.57
C ALA A 280 11.77 -11.08 6.23
N GLY A 281 12.09 -10.08 5.41
CA GLY A 281 12.75 -10.24 4.12
C GLY A 281 11.78 -10.35 2.96
N GLU A 282 12.22 -10.86 1.81
CA GLU A 282 11.32 -11.06 0.68
C GLU A 282 10.39 -12.27 0.90
N PRO A 283 9.13 -12.22 0.43
CA PRO A 283 8.27 -13.39 0.46
C PRO A 283 8.89 -14.56 -0.32
N PRO A 284 8.67 -15.82 0.10
CA PRO A 284 9.21 -17.01 -0.54
C PRO A 284 8.48 -17.31 -1.85
N LEU A 285 8.57 -16.39 -2.81
CA LEU A 285 8.04 -16.54 -4.15
C LEU A 285 8.98 -17.49 -4.91
N GLN A 286 8.89 -18.78 -4.62
CA GLN A 286 9.53 -19.79 -5.46
C GLN A 286 8.79 -19.76 -6.80
N ILE A 287 9.44 -19.19 -7.81
CA ILE A 287 8.99 -19.33 -9.19
C ILE A 287 9.16 -20.81 -9.52
N HIS A 288 8.08 -21.58 -9.51
CA HIS A 288 8.11 -22.90 -10.10
C HIS A 288 8.56 -22.72 -11.55
N ARG A 289 9.79 -23.13 -11.86
CA ARG A 289 10.18 -23.36 -13.25
C ARG A 289 9.14 -24.33 -13.81
N PRO A 290 8.51 -24.03 -14.96
CA PRO A 290 7.67 -25.03 -15.60
C PRO A 290 8.50 -26.32 -15.74
N PRO A 291 7.90 -27.51 -15.52
CA PRO A 291 8.61 -28.76 -15.68
C PRO A 291 9.26 -28.75 -17.06
N LYS A 292 10.58 -28.96 -17.12
CA LYS A 292 11.30 -29.08 -18.39
C LYS A 292 10.54 -30.11 -19.21
N GLY A 293 9.96 -29.66 -20.32
CA GLY A 293 9.20 -30.53 -21.22
C GLY A 293 10.02 -31.79 -21.49
N ARG A 294 9.38 -32.95 -21.30
CA ARG A 294 9.90 -34.20 -21.87
C ARG A 294 10.12 -33.92 -23.35
N LYS A 295 11.36 -34.10 -23.82
CA LYS A 295 11.62 -34.19 -25.25
C LYS A 295 10.72 -35.32 -25.78
N ALA A 296 9.88 -34.99 -26.76
CA ALA A 296 9.29 -35.97 -27.64
C ALA A 296 10.40 -36.69 -28.42
#